data_AF-A0A9R0VQ91-F1
#
_entry.id   AF-A0A9R0VQ91-F1
#
_cell.length_a   1.000
_cell.length_b   1.000
_cell.length_c   1.000
_cell.angle_alpha   90.00
_cell.angle_beta   90.00
_cell.angle_gamma   90.00
#
_symmetry.space_group_name_H-M   'P 1'
#
loop_
_entity.id
_entity.type
_entity.pdbx_description
1 polymer ?
#
loop_
_entity_poly.entity_id
_entity_poly.type
_entity_poly.pdbx_seq_one_letter_code
_entity_poly.pdbx_strand_id
1 'polypeptide(L)'
;MLSGRIPMGDQLRTLDDPSIYSNNLGLCGFPLEDCVSSSTPTQPETSLDEDREALWFYCFVAAGFISGFWLYLGFLFRRETWRYSFYQYVDNMQAKVTKNIRSCISCFQVKGPE
;
A
#
# COMPACT_ATOMS: atom_id res chain seq x y z
N MET A 1 23.54 -20.56 -1.08
CA MET A 1 24.24 -20.20 0.17
C MET A 1 24.17 -21.37 1.11
N LEU A 2 25.29 -21.72 1.74
CA LEU A 2 25.30 -22.74 2.81
C LEU A 2 25.01 -22.09 4.15
N SER A 3 24.36 -22.84 5.04
CA SER A 3 24.07 -22.42 6.41
C SER A 3 24.06 -23.62 7.35
N GLY A 4 24.40 -23.40 8.62
CA GLY A 4 24.48 -24.42 9.66
C GLY A 4 25.87 -24.58 10.25
N ARG A 5 26.02 -25.53 11.18
CA ARG A 5 27.32 -25.82 11.81
C ARG A 5 28.26 -26.52 10.82
N ILE A 6 29.51 -26.09 10.74
CA ILE A 6 30.55 -26.75 9.93
C ILE A 6 30.81 -28.16 10.52
N PRO A 7 30.71 -29.24 9.73
CA PRO A 7 31.02 -30.58 10.21
C PRO A 7 32.53 -30.71 10.48
N MET A 8 32.89 -31.22 11.65
CA MET A 8 34.28 -31.32 12.09
C MET A 8 34.90 -32.63 11.58
N GLY A 9 35.44 -32.62 10.36
CA GLY A 9 36.23 -33.71 9.78
C GLY A 9 37.71 -33.37 9.69
N ASP A 10 38.59 -34.37 9.62
CA ASP A 10 40.05 -34.18 9.63
C ASP A 10 40.56 -33.25 8.52
N GLN A 11 39.93 -33.29 7.33
CA GLN A 11 40.27 -32.42 6.19
C GLN A 11 39.85 -30.96 6.40
N LEU A 12 38.77 -30.70 7.16
CA LEU A 12 38.27 -29.34 7.40
C LEU A 12 39.02 -28.66 8.56
N ARG A 13 39.65 -29.44 9.44
CA ARG A 13 40.50 -28.91 10.52
C ARG A 13 41.76 -28.21 10.01
N THR A 14 42.25 -28.56 8.82
CA THR A 14 43.38 -27.87 8.17
C THR A 14 42.96 -26.59 7.43
N LEU A 15 41.66 -26.29 7.35
CA LEU A 15 41.13 -25.04 6.80
C LEU A 15 40.67 -24.15 7.97
N ASP A 16 41.64 -23.69 8.73
CA ASP A 16 41.49 -22.82 9.90
C ASP A 16 41.43 -21.33 9.56
N ASP A 17 41.59 -20.96 8.28
CA ASP A 17 41.39 -19.58 7.80
C ASP A 17 39.89 -19.26 7.65
N PRO A 18 39.33 -18.34 8.46
CA PRO A 18 37.93 -17.94 8.36
C PRO A 18 37.58 -17.24 7.04
N SER A 19 38.55 -16.68 6.31
CA SER A 19 38.31 -15.94 5.07
C SER A 19 37.71 -16.80 3.95
N ILE A 20 38.00 -18.11 3.97
CA ILE A 20 37.51 -19.11 3.02
C ILE A 20 35.98 -19.24 3.09
N TYR A 21 35.38 -18.91 4.23
CA TYR A 21 33.96 -19.03 4.50
C TYR A 21 33.20 -17.69 4.41
N SER A 22 33.87 -16.59 4.09
CA SER A 22 33.31 -15.22 4.02
C SER A 22 32.07 -15.07 3.11
N ASN A 23 31.98 -15.89 2.06
CA ASN A 23 30.86 -15.90 1.12
C ASN A 23 29.65 -16.74 1.59
N ASN A 24 29.72 -17.33 2.79
CA ASN A 24 28.70 -18.19 3.38
C ASN A 24 28.36 -17.72 4.81
N LEU A 25 27.72 -16.57 4.91
CA LEU A 25 27.33 -15.88 6.15
C LEU A 25 26.49 -16.73 7.13
N GLY A 26 25.89 -17.83 6.67
CA GLY A 26 25.07 -18.71 7.49
C GLY A 26 25.82 -19.85 8.20
N LEU A 27 27.15 -19.98 8.01
CA LEU A 27 27.97 -21.02 8.66
C LEU A 27 28.42 -20.58 10.06
N CYS A 28 28.49 -21.53 10.98
CA CYS A 28 28.99 -21.32 12.34
C CYS A 28 29.79 -22.52 12.84
N GLY A 29 30.58 -22.35 13.90
CA GLY A 29 31.54 -23.34 14.41
C GLY A 29 32.94 -23.18 13.80
N PHE A 30 33.93 -23.81 14.44
CA PHE A 30 35.37 -23.64 14.11
C PHE A 30 35.69 -23.73 12.60
N PRO A 31 36.50 -22.81 12.04
CA PRO A 31 37.22 -21.70 12.68
C PRO A 31 36.39 -20.41 12.87
N LEU A 32 35.11 -20.43 12.50
CA LEU A 32 34.19 -19.30 12.70
C LEU A 32 33.66 -19.26 14.13
N GLU A 33 32.90 -18.22 14.45
CA GLU A 33 32.20 -18.08 15.72
C GLU A 33 31.26 -19.26 15.97
N ASP A 34 31.20 -19.74 17.22
CA ASP A 34 30.38 -20.88 17.59
C ASP A 34 28.88 -20.58 17.40
N CYS A 35 28.11 -21.59 17.01
CA CYS A 35 26.67 -21.42 16.87
C CYS A 35 26.05 -21.13 18.24
N VAL A 36 25.44 -19.96 18.40
CA VAL A 36 24.69 -19.58 19.60
C VAL A 36 23.58 -20.61 19.83
N SER A 37 23.59 -21.30 20.97
CA SER A 37 22.46 -22.13 21.38
C SER A 37 21.25 -21.21 21.60
N SER A 38 20.20 -21.41 20.81
CA SER A 38 19.00 -20.58 20.76
C SER A 38 18.18 -20.61 22.07
N SER A 39 18.67 -19.96 23.11
CA SER A 39 17.91 -19.60 24.32
C SER A 39 17.72 -18.09 24.48
N THR A 40 18.18 -17.30 23.52
CA THR A 40 17.90 -15.86 23.42
C THR A 40 16.96 -15.65 22.23
N PRO A 41 15.76 -15.06 22.41
CA PRO A 41 14.94 -14.65 21.29
C PRO A 41 15.59 -13.41 20.69
N THR A 42 16.56 -13.61 19.81
CA THR A 42 16.97 -12.58 18.86
C THR A 42 15.77 -12.36 17.95
N GLN A 43 15.09 -11.24 18.15
CA GLN A 43 14.05 -10.77 17.25
C GLN A 43 14.63 -10.81 15.83
N PRO A 44 14.00 -11.52 14.87
CA PRO A 44 14.55 -11.61 13.54
C PRO A 44 14.42 -10.22 12.89
N GLU A 45 15.55 -9.54 12.70
CA GLU A 45 15.66 -8.26 11.96
C GLU A 45 14.98 -8.32 10.58
N THR A 46 14.75 -9.53 10.04
CA THR A 46 14.03 -9.76 8.79
C THR A 46 12.55 -9.38 8.85
N SER A 47 11.88 -9.49 10.01
CA SER A 47 10.44 -9.16 10.09
C SER A 47 10.18 -7.66 10.00
N LEU A 48 11.13 -6.83 10.42
CA LEU A 48 10.99 -5.36 10.37
C LEU A 48 11.21 -4.81 8.95
N ASP A 49 12.09 -5.44 8.17
CA ASP A 49 12.39 -5.00 6.80
C ASP A 49 11.27 -5.41 5.82
N GLU A 50 10.71 -6.62 5.97
CA GLU A 50 9.54 -7.06 5.18
C GLU A 50 8.32 -6.15 5.41
N ASP A 51 8.06 -5.75 6.65
CA ASP A 51 6.99 -4.80 6.97
C ASP A 51 7.24 -3.43 6.35
N ARG A 52 8.49 -2.99 6.32
CA ARG A 52 8.87 -1.69 5.74
C ARG A 52 8.67 -1.70 4.23
N GLU A 53 9.09 -2.75 3.53
CA GLU A 53 8.85 -2.90 2.10
C GLU A 53 7.35 -2.90 1.79
N ALA A 54 6.54 -3.64 2.55
CA ALA A 54 5.09 -3.66 2.41
C ALA A 54 4.46 -2.27 2.60
N LEU A 55 4.94 -1.50 3.57
CA LEU A 55 4.50 -0.11 3.78
C LEU A 55 4.87 0.79 2.60
N TRP A 56 6.08 0.65 2.04
CA TRP A 56 6.48 1.41 0.85
C TRP A 56 5.62 1.05 -0.35
N PHE A 57 5.36 -0.23 -0.60
CA PHE A 57 4.45 -0.67 -1.66
C PHE A 57 3.05 -0.07 -1.48
N TYR A 58 2.50 -0.10 -0.26
CA TYR A 58 1.21 0.50 0.03
C TYR A 58 1.21 2.01 -0.23
N CYS A 59 2.26 2.72 0.19
CA CYS A 59 2.43 4.15 -0.07
C CYS A 59 2.45 4.46 -1.56
N PHE A 60 3.16 3.67 -2.38
CA PHE A 60 3.19 3.85 -3.83
C PHE A 60 1.83 3.59 -4.49
N VAL A 61 1.13 2.54 -4.06
CA VAL A 61 -0.21 2.22 -4.56
C VAL A 61 -1.19 3.34 -4.21
N ALA A 62 -1.19 3.80 -2.96
CA ALA A 62 -2.03 4.90 -2.51
C ALA A 62 -1.71 6.21 -3.26
N ALA A 63 -0.42 6.55 -3.41
CA ALA A 63 0.02 7.73 -4.15
C ALA A 63 -0.40 7.66 -5.63
N GLY A 64 -0.27 6.49 -6.26
CA GLY A 64 -0.72 6.24 -7.63
C GLY A 64 -2.24 6.39 -7.77
N PHE A 65 -3.01 5.87 -6.82
CA PHE A 65 -4.47 6.01 -6.82
C PHE A 65 -4.90 7.47 -6.67
N ILE A 66 -4.33 8.19 -5.70
CA ILE A 66 -4.64 9.60 -5.44
C ILE A 66 -4.29 10.43 -6.69
N SER A 67 -3.05 10.34 -7.18
CA SER A 67 -2.61 11.10 -8.35
C SER A 67 -3.41 10.76 -9.61
N GLY A 68 -3.66 9.47 -9.88
CA GLY A 68 -4.46 9.02 -11.01
C GLY A 68 -5.91 9.52 -10.96
N PHE A 69 -6.55 9.44 -9.78
CA PHE A 69 -7.90 9.94 -9.57
C PHE A 69 -8.01 11.44 -9.81
N TRP A 70 -7.09 12.23 -9.24
CA TRP A 70 -7.06 13.68 -9.45
C TRP A 70 -6.74 14.07 -10.89
N LEU A 71 -5.85 13.35 -11.57
CA LEU A 71 -5.56 13.59 -12.99
C LEU A 71 -6.76 13.26 -13.87
N TYR A 72 -7.43 12.13 -13.62
CA TYR A 72 -8.64 11.73 -14.34
C TYR A 72 -9.77 12.72 -14.12
N LEU A 73 -10.10 13.06 -12.86
CA LEU A 73 -11.10 14.07 -12.54
C LEU A 73 -10.72 15.42 -13.13
N GLY A 74 -9.48 15.88 -12.93
CA GLY A 74 -8.99 17.15 -13.45
C GLY A 74 -9.08 17.24 -14.97
N PHE A 75 -8.79 16.14 -15.69
CA PHE A 75 -8.95 16.05 -17.14
C PHE A 75 -10.42 16.09 -17.55
N LEU A 76 -11.30 15.35 -16.87
CA LEU A 76 -12.74 15.41 -17.10
C LEU A 76 -13.31 16.80 -16.87
N PHE A 77 -12.88 17.50 -15.81
CA PHE A 77 -13.30 18.88 -15.54
C PHE A 77 -12.74 19.87 -16.56
N ARG A 78 -11.52 19.65 -17.07
CA ARG A 78 -10.90 20.48 -18.12
C ARG A 78 -11.56 20.28 -19.48
N ARG A 79 -12.09 19.09 -19.76
CA ARG A 79 -12.91 18.82 -20.94
C ARG A 79 -14.17 19.69 -20.87
N GLU A 80 -14.14 20.79 -21.62
CA GLU A 80 -15.22 21.77 -21.70
C GLU A 80 -16.59 21.10 -21.93
N THR A 81 -16.64 20.08 -22.78
CA THR A 81 -17.84 19.28 -23.06
C THR A 81 -18.42 18.57 -21.82
N TRP A 82 -17.56 18.03 -20.95
CA TRP A 82 -17.99 17.35 -19.73
C TRP A 82 -18.43 18.35 -18.67
N ARG A 83 -17.73 19.47 -18.53
CA ARG A 83 -18.13 20.58 -17.67
C ARG A 83 -19.53 21.09 -18.04
N TYR A 84 -19.77 21.35 -19.32
CA TYR A 84 -21.09 21.78 -19.79
C TYR A 84 -22.18 20.73 -19.56
N SER A 85 -21.88 19.46 -19.85
CA SER A 85 -22.85 18.36 -19.61
C SER A 85 -23.19 18.19 -18.13
N PHE A 86 -22.20 18.33 -17.25
CA PHE A 86 -22.41 18.28 -15.79
C PHE A 86 -23.26 19.46 -15.31
N TYR A 87 -22.96 20.69 -15.75
CA TYR A 87 -23.76 21.86 -15.39
C TYR A 87 -25.20 21.75 -15.91
N GLN A 88 -25.39 21.28 -17.15
CA GLN A 88 -26.73 21.04 -17.69
C GLN A 88 -27.49 19.98 -16.91
N TYR A 89 -26.83 18.92 -16.45
CA TYR A 89 -27.46 17.91 -15.60
C TYR A 89 -27.92 18.49 -14.26
N VAL A 90 -27.06 19.26 -13.59
CA VAL A 90 -27.40 19.93 -12.33
C VAL A 90 -28.55 20.91 -12.52
N ASP A 91 -28.51 21.72 -13.57
CA ASP A 91 -29.55 22.70 -13.90
C ASP A 91 -30.89 22.01 -14.16
N ASN A 92 -30.89 20.89 -14.89
CA ASN A 92 -32.11 20.10 -15.11
C ASN A 92 -32.67 19.50 -13.81
N MET A 93 -31.81 19.06 -12.89
CA MET A 93 -32.24 18.60 -11.57
C MET A 93 -32.84 19.74 -10.75
N GLN A 94 -32.22 20.92 -10.74
CA GLN A 94 -32.74 22.11 -10.07
C GLN A 94 -34.07 22.57 -10.65
N ALA A 95 -34.21 22.54 -11.98
CA ALA A 95 -35.45 22.85 -12.67
C ALA A 95 -36.58 21.88 -12.27
N LYS A 96 -36.26 20.57 -12.18
CA LYS A 96 -37.22 19.54 -11.75
C LYS A 96 -37.65 19.71 -10.30
N VAL A 97 -36.71 19.99 -9.40
CA VAL A 97 -36.99 20.26 -7.98
C VAL A 97 -37.83 21.52 -7.83
N THR A 98 -37.46 22.62 -8.49
CA THR A 98 -38.21 23.89 -8.48
C THR A 98 -39.62 23.71 -9.02
N LYS A 99 -39.79 22.92 -10.09
CA LYS A 99 -41.10 22.61 -10.66
C LYS A 99 -41.95 21.80 -9.69
N ASN A 100 -41.38 20.79 -9.03
CA ASN A 100 -42.08 19.99 -8.03
C ASN A 100 -42.51 20.85 -6.83
N ILE A 101 -41.62 21.71 -6.32
CA ILE A 101 -41.93 22.65 -5.24
C ILE A 101 -43.06 23.59 -5.65
N ARG A 102 -42.98 24.19 -6.85
CA ARG A 102 -44.03 25.07 -7.38
C ARG A 102 -45.38 24.34 -7.50
N SER A 103 -45.38 23.11 -7.99
CA SER A 103 -46.56 22.27 -8.08
C SER A 103 -47.18 22.01 -6.70
N CYS A 104 -46.36 21.65 -5.70
CA CYS A 104 -46.82 21.46 -4.32
C CYS A 104 -47.43 22.75 -3.75
N ILE A 105 -46.76 23.90 -3.90
CA ILE A 105 -47.26 25.19 -3.43
C ILE A 105 -48.61 25.52 -4.09
N SER A 106 -48.74 25.33 -5.40
CA SER A 106 -50.02 25.56 -6.09
C SER A 106 -51.13 24.63 -5.59
N CYS A 107 -50.81 23.37 -5.28
CA CYS A 107 -51.77 22.41 -4.73
C CYS A 107 -52.20 22.79 -3.30
N PHE A 108 -51.29 23.33 -2.48
CA PHE A 108 -51.61 23.84 -1.14
C PHE A 108 -52.49 25.09 -1.19
N GLN A 109 -52.20 26.03 -2.11
CA GLN A 109 -53.02 27.24 -2.29
C GLN A 109 -54.44 26.91 -2.79
N VAL A 110 -54.58 25.91 -3.68
CA VAL A 110 -55.89 25.42 -4.14
C VAL A 110 -56.66 24.68 -3.03
N LYS A 111 -55.97 24.13 -2.03
CA LYS A 111 -56.54 23.32 -0.94
C LYS A 111 -56.55 24.05 0.41
N GLY A 112 -56.44 25.39 0.39
CA GLY A 112 -56.48 26.23 1.58
C GLY A 112 -57.78 26.05 2.39
N PRO A 113 -57.74 26.26 3.71
CA PRO A 113 -58.81 25.86 4.63
C PRO A 113 -60.05 26.75 4.42
N GLU A 114 -61.18 26.13 4.11
CA GLU A 114 -62.50 26.70 4.44
C GLU A 114 -62.74 26.66 5.95
#